data_AF-A0A7C4QN90-F1
#
_entry.id   AF-A0A7C4QN90-F1
#
_cell.length_a   1.000
_cell.length_b   1.000
_cell.length_c   1.000
_cell.angle_alpha   90.00
_cell.angle_beta   90.00
_cell.angle_gamma   90.00
#
_symmetry.space_group_name_H-M   'P 1'
#
loop_
_entity.id
_entity.type
_entity.pdbx_description
1 polymer ?
#
loop_
_entity_poly.entity_id
_entity_poly.type
_entity_poly.pdbx_seq_one_letter_code
_entity_poly.pdbx_strand_id
1 'polypeptide(L)'
;MDGGSGGRGDQGGKNPERATRPAARGPPFVAGESAYFLAVNRGKYGIALDLSTEEGQKILRELILRADVVVHNFLPSTAQKLGVSYEEVQALNPRAVYVAILGFPPGPYREEPGFDALIQALGGFFGHHRRG
;
A
#
# COMPACT_ATOMS: atom_id res chain seq x y z
N MET A 1 -19.32 -59.95 -38.02
CA MET A 1 -18.24 -60.53 -37.17
C MET A 1 -17.03 -59.68 -37.47
N ASP A 2 -16.67 -58.62 -36.74
CA ASP A 2 -16.92 -58.13 -35.37
C ASP A 2 -16.91 -56.58 -35.45
N GLY A 3 -17.56 -55.72 -34.65
CA GLY A 3 -18.06 -55.81 -33.29
C GLY A 3 -17.31 -54.82 -32.38
N GLY A 4 -17.89 -53.63 -32.12
CA GLY A 4 -17.55 -52.71 -30.99
C GLY A 4 -16.65 -51.51 -31.33
N SER A 5 -17.03 -50.21 -31.26
CA SER A 5 -17.66 -49.36 -30.21
C SER A 5 -16.67 -48.71 -29.23
N GLY A 6 -16.72 -47.37 -29.11
CA GLY A 6 -16.14 -46.57 -28.02
C GLY A 6 -14.76 -45.98 -28.35
N GLY A 7 -14.45 -44.70 -28.17
CA GLY A 7 -15.13 -43.61 -27.48
C GLY A 7 -14.40 -42.30 -27.82
N ARG A 8 -15.15 -41.20 -27.79
CA ARG A 8 -14.64 -39.83 -27.87
C ARG A 8 -13.70 -39.60 -26.69
N GLY A 9 -12.42 -39.41 -26.96
CA GLY A 9 -11.44 -38.87 -26.02
C GLY A 9 -11.03 -37.49 -26.48
N ASP A 10 -11.73 -36.47 -25.99
CA ASP A 10 -11.25 -35.09 -25.94
C ASP A 10 -9.97 -35.08 -25.10
N GLN A 11 -8.82 -35.23 -25.76
CA GLN A 11 -7.54 -34.98 -25.12
C GLN A 11 -7.27 -33.49 -25.23
N GLY A 12 -7.86 -32.76 -24.28
CA GLY A 12 -7.52 -31.39 -23.96
C GLY A 12 -6.01 -31.27 -23.79
N GLY A 13 -5.36 -30.78 -24.85
CA GLY A 13 -3.96 -30.38 -24.82
C GLY A 13 -3.80 -29.35 -23.73
N LYS A 14 -3.17 -29.74 -22.63
CA LYS A 14 -2.77 -28.82 -21.57
C LYS A 14 -1.74 -27.87 -22.17
N ASN A 15 -2.19 -26.70 -22.61
CA ASN A 15 -1.32 -25.60 -22.96
C ASN A 15 -0.49 -25.25 -21.70
N PRO A 16 0.85 -25.45 -21.71
CA PRO A 16 1.70 -25.19 -20.55
C PRO A 16 1.79 -23.70 -20.19
N GLU A 17 1.27 -22.80 -21.02
CA GLU A 17 1.21 -21.36 -20.73
C GLU A 17 0.09 -20.95 -19.74
N ARG A 18 -0.83 -21.87 -19.42
CA ARG A 18 -1.87 -21.66 -18.39
C ARG A 18 -1.47 -22.23 -17.02
N ALA A 19 -0.19 -22.19 -16.67
CA ALA A 19 0.21 -22.30 -15.28
C ALA A 19 -0.43 -21.12 -14.53
N THR A 20 -1.58 -21.37 -13.90
CA THR A 20 -2.20 -20.50 -12.90
C THR A 20 -1.14 -20.20 -11.85
N ARG A 21 -0.48 -19.04 -12.01
CA ARG A 21 0.31 -18.44 -10.94
C ARG A 21 -0.58 -18.44 -9.70
N PRO A 22 -0.09 -18.91 -8.54
CA PRO A 22 -0.82 -18.69 -7.28
C PRO A 22 -1.18 -17.21 -7.27
N ALA A 23 -2.46 -16.86 -7.07
CA ALA A 23 -2.93 -15.47 -7.11
C ALA A 23 -1.89 -14.60 -6.41
N ALA A 24 -1.16 -13.81 -7.20
CA ALA A 24 0.01 -13.12 -6.70
C ALA A 24 -0.48 -12.25 -5.55
N ARG A 25 0.09 -12.44 -4.34
CA ARG A 25 -0.15 -11.54 -3.22
C ARG A 25 0.44 -10.18 -3.60
N GLY A 26 -0.35 -9.38 -4.30
CA GLY A 26 0.03 -8.11 -4.88
C GLY A 26 -1.09 -7.54 -5.75
N PRO A 27 -1.06 -6.23 -6.05
CA PRO A 27 -2.03 -5.61 -6.93
C PRO A 27 -1.99 -6.26 -8.33
N PRO A 28 -3.04 -6.12 -9.15
CA PRO A 28 -2.99 -6.58 -10.54
C PRO A 28 -1.82 -5.88 -11.27
N PHE A 29 -1.01 -6.68 -11.97
CA PHE A 29 0.10 -6.18 -12.78
C PHE A 29 -0.28 -6.20 -14.25
N VAL A 30 0.02 -5.12 -14.97
CA VAL A 30 -0.18 -4.98 -16.41
C VAL A 30 1.17 -4.62 -17.03
N ALA A 31 1.64 -5.41 -18.00
CA ALA A 31 2.93 -5.22 -18.66
C ALA A 31 4.15 -5.07 -17.70
N GLY A 32 4.12 -5.72 -16.53
CA GLY A 32 5.19 -5.64 -15.53
C GLY A 32 5.06 -4.48 -14.53
N GLU A 33 4.06 -3.61 -14.71
CA GLU A 33 3.78 -2.49 -13.81
C GLU A 33 2.57 -2.78 -12.92
N SER A 34 2.60 -2.27 -11.68
CA SER A 34 1.45 -2.36 -10.78
C SER A 34 0.36 -1.39 -11.24
N ALA A 35 -0.80 -1.92 -11.67
CA ALA A 35 -1.93 -1.08 -12.10
C ALA A 35 -2.42 -0.18 -10.97
N TYR A 36 -2.37 -0.66 -9.73
CA TYR A 36 -2.71 0.15 -8.55
C TYR A 36 -1.74 1.31 -8.34
N PHE A 37 -0.42 1.06 -8.43
CA PHE A 37 0.58 2.10 -8.27
C PHE A 37 0.42 3.20 -9.32
N LEU A 38 0.24 2.80 -10.59
CA LEU A 38 0.00 3.74 -11.68
C LEU A 38 -1.28 4.56 -11.46
N ALA A 39 -2.37 3.93 -11.01
CA ALA A 39 -3.64 4.61 -10.79
C ALA A 39 -3.55 5.75 -9.76
N VAL A 40 -2.76 5.60 -8.70
CA VAL A 40 -2.70 6.57 -7.57
C VAL A 40 -1.42 7.41 -7.52
N ASN A 41 -0.43 7.15 -8.40
CA ASN A 41 0.83 7.91 -8.46
C ASN A 41 1.17 8.49 -9.84
N ARG A 42 0.34 8.28 -10.87
CA ARG A 42 0.56 8.92 -12.19
C ARG A 42 0.70 10.43 -12.05
N GLY A 43 1.74 11.00 -12.67
CA GLY A 43 2.02 12.43 -12.66
C GLY A 43 2.83 12.93 -11.45
N LYS A 44 3.14 12.06 -10.48
CA LYS A 44 4.06 12.39 -9.39
C LYS A 44 5.51 12.13 -9.81
N TYR A 45 6.41 13.03 -9.44
CA TYR A 45 7.85 12.76 -9.46
C TYR A 45 8.24 11.99 -8.21
N GLY A 46 9.20 11.08 -8.34
CA GLY A 46 9.66 10.23 -7.24
C GLY A 46 11.18 10.13 -7.21
N ILE A 47 11.71 9.99 -5.99
CA ILE A 47 13.11 9.65 -5.72
C ILE A 47 13.12 8.51 -4.72
N ALA A 48 14.09 7.61 -4.83
CA ALA A 48 14.30 6.55 -3.86
C ALA A 48 15.31 7.02 -2.82
N LEU A 49 14.93 7.00 -1.54
CA LEU A 49 15.78 7.39 -0.42
C LEU A 49 15.76 6.31 0.65
N ASP A 50 16.93 5.97 1.18
CA ASP A 50 17.04 5.14 2.38
C ASP A 50 17.08 6.01 3.63
N LEU A 51 15.91 6.19 4.26
CA LEU A 51 15.74 7.00 5.46
C LEU A 51 16.31 6.37 6.74
N SER A 52 16.86 5.14 6.67
CA SER A 52 17.60 4.54 7.77
C SER A 52 19.05 5.03 7.87
N THR A 53 19.53 5.72 6.83
CA THR A 53 20.89 6.27 6.76
C THR A 53 20.92 7.75 7.09
N GLU A 54 22.05 8.23 7.62
CA GLU A 54 22.24 9.67 7.87
C GLU A 54 22.15 10.50 6.59
N GLU A 55 22.67 9.98 5.47
CA GLU A 55 22.61 10.65 4.17
C GLU A 55 21.17 10.77 3.67
N GLY A 56 20.37 9.70 3.72
CA GLY A 56 18.97 9.75 3.34
C GLY A 56 18.16 10.70 4.22
N GLN A 57 18.42 10.72 5.53
CA GLN A 57 17.80 11.69 6.43
C GLN A 57 18.22 13.13 6.14
N LYS A 58 19.47 13.37 5.76
CA LYS A 58 19.93 14.71 5.35
C LYS A 58 19.15 15.20 4.13
N ILE A 59 19.03 14.36 3.10
CA ILE A 59 18.27 14.71 1.88
C ILE A 59 16.80 14.97 2.23
N LEU A 60 16.19 14.15 3.09
CA LEU A 60 14.82 14.37 3.56
C LEU A 60 14.64 15.75 4.21
N ARG A 61 15.57 16.16 5.09
CA ARG A 61 15.53 17.48 5.74
C ARG A 61 15.63 18.62 4.72
N GLU A 62 16.49 18.50 3.70
CA GLU A 62 16.61 19.48 2.62
C GLU A 62 15.31 19.61 1.80
N LEU A 63 14.59 18.50 1.60
CA LEU A 63 13.27 18.51 0.94
C LEU A 63 12.21 19.17 1.83
N ILE A 64 12.17 18.84 3.13
CA ILE A 64 11.23 19.43 4.10
C ILE A 64 11.39 20.95 4.19
N LEU A 65 12.63 21.45 4.19
CA LEU A 65 12.92 22.90 4.21
C LEU A 65 12.30 23.68 3.06
N ARG A 66 12.03 23.01 1.93
CA ARG A 66 11.49 23.62 0.70
C ARG A 66 10.03 23.25 0.45
N ALA A 67 9.48 22.33 1.24
CA ALA A 67 8.13 21.84 1.06
C ALA A 67 7.10 22.83 1.62
N ASP A 68 6.03 23.07 0.86
CA ASP A 68 4.85 23.76 1.38
C ASP A 68 3.98 22.81 2.22
N VAL A 69 3.97 21.52 1.85
CA VAL A 69 3.18 20.48 2.52
C VAL A 69 4.01 19.22 2.67
N VAL A 70 4.01 18.64 3.88
CA VAL A 70 4.62 17.33 4.18
C VAL A 70 3.51 16.35 4.52
N VAL A 71 3.41 15.26 3.75
CA VAL A 71 2.37 14.23 3.92
C VAL A 71 3.03 12.87 4.13
N HIS A 72 2.63 12.13 5.16
CA HIS A 72 3.00 10.73 5.32
C HIS A 72 1.88 9.90 5.92
N ASN A 73 2.03 8.58 5.85
CA ASN A 73 1.12 7.60 6.45
C ASN A 73 1.85 6.57 7.35
N PHE A 74 3.06 6.88 7.80
CA PHE A 74 3.77 6.10 8.83
C PHE A 74 3.07 6.12 10.18
N LEU A 75 3.29 5.07 10.98
CA LEU A 75 2.98 5.06 12.41
C LEU A 75 3.73 6.19 13.13
N PRO A 76 3.19 6.75 14.24
CA PRO A 76 3.84 7.85 14.94
C PRO A 76 5.27 7.52 15.38
N SER A 77 5.49 6.33 15.95
CA SER A 77 6.83 5.84 16.31
C SER A 77 7.77 5.74 15.11
N THR A 78 7.27 5.35 13.94
CA THR A 78 8.07 5.26 12.72
C THR A 78 8.40 6.66 12.18
N ALA A 79 7.43 7.57 12.17
CA ALA A 79 7.66 8.95 11.74
C ALA A 79 8.76 9.63 12.57
N GLN A 80 8.74 9.43 13.89
CA GLN A 80 9.74 9.95 14.81
C GLN A 80 11.11 9.30 14.61
N LYS A 81 11.17 7.98 14.33
CA LYS A 81 12.43 7.31 14.00
C LYS A 81 13.03 7.80 12.68
N LEU A 82 12.19 8.16 11.71
CA LEU A 82 12.62 8.52 10.36
C LEU A 82 12.88 10.03 10.16
N GLY A 83 12.67 10.86 11.17
CA GLY A 83 12.96 12.30 11.05
C GLY A 83 11.83 13.13 10.45
N VAL A 84 10.59 12.63 10.49
CA VAL A 84 9.41 13.26 9.86
C VAL A 84 8.22 13.37 10.81
N SER A 85 8.46 13.39 12.12
CA SER A 85 7.39 13.73 13.08
C SER A 85 6.95 15.19 12.94
N TYR A 86 5.80 15.53 13.51
CA TYR A 86 5.31 16.90 13.53
C TYR A 86 6.33 17.87 14.14
N GLU A 87 6.94 17.48 15.26
CA GLU A 87 7.92 18.28 15.98
C GLU A 87 9.17 18.53 15.12
N GLU A 88 9.65 17.50 14.41
CA GLU A 88 10.81 17.59 13.54
C GLU A 88 10.54 18.47 12.32
N VAL A 89 9.39 18.29 11.67
CA VAL A 89 8.99 19.11 10.51
C VAL A 89 8.79 20.57 10.92
N GLN A 90 8.12 20.84 12.04
CA GLN A 90 7.90 22.20 12.52
C GLN A 90 9.19 22.89 12.98
N ALA A 91 10.13 22.15 13.57
CA ALA A 91 11.43 22.69 13.93
C ALA A 91 12.25 23.08 12.70
N LEU A 92 12.16 22.32 11.61
CA LEU A 92 12.88 22.59 10.36
C LEU A 92 12.20 23.66 9.51
N ASN A 93 10.89 23.56 9.31
CA ASN A 93 10.12 24.45 8.46
C ASN A 93 8.77 24.79 9.11
N PRO A 94 8.71 25.86 9.93
CA PRO A 94 7.49 26.30 10.61
C PRO A 94 6.35 26.72 9.67
N ARG A 95 6.63 26.92 8.38
CA ARG A 95 5.63 27.30 7.37
C ARG A 95 4.96 26.11 6.72
N ALA A 96 5.54 24.91 6.83
CA ALA A 96 5.01 23.72 6.18
C ALA A 96 3.69 23.29 6.83
N VAL A 97 2.71 22.95 5.99
CA VAL A 97 1.51 22.23 6.45
C VAL A 97 1.89 20.76 6.64
N TYR A 98 1.66 20.24 7.85
CA TYR A 98 1.95 18.85 8.19
C TYR A 98 0.69 17.99 8.18
N VAL A 99 0.73 16.86 7.48
CA VAL A 99 -0.39 15.92 7.36
C VAL A 99 0.09 14.49 7.63
N ALA A 100 -0.38 13.91 8.72
CA ALA A 100 -0.20 12.49 9.03
C ALA A 100 -1.52 11.73 8.83
N ILE A 101 -1.53 10.76 7.92
CA ILE A 101 -2.67 9.87 7.68
C ILE A 101 -2.46 8.62 8.54
N LEU A 102 -3.09 8.60 9.71
CA LEU A 102 -2.97 7.51 10.68
C LEU A 102 -4.15 6.55 10.58
N GLY A 103 -3.88 5.27 10.88
CA GLY A 103 -4.90 4.24 10.95
C GLY A 103 -5.92 4.44 12.06
N PHE A 104 -5.44 4.87 13.22
CA PHE A 104 -6.25 5.13 14.40
C PHE A 104 -6.01 6.55 14.92
N PRO A 105 -7.05 7.22 15.47
CA PRO A 105 -6.87 8.50 16.14
C PRO A 105 -6.05 8.33 17.43
N PRO A 106 -5.62 9.42 18.09
CA PRO A 106 -5.02 9.36 19.42
C PRO A 106 -5.87 8.51 20.38
N GLY A 107 -5.25 7.52 21.01
CA GLY A 107 -5.94 6.52 21.80
C GLY A 107 -5.14 5.22 21.96
N PRO A 108 -5.73 4.16 22.52
CA PRO A 108 -5.02 2.92 22.84
C PRO A 108 -4.46 2.19 21.62
N TYR A 109 -5.05 2.37 20.43
CA TYR A 109 -4.61 1.74 19.18
C TYR A 109 -3.73 2.66 18.31
N ARG A 110 -3.23 3.76 18.87
CA ARG A 110 -2.48 4.79 18.10
C ARG A 110 -1.25 4.22 17.37
N GLU A 111 -0.60 3.21 17.93
CA GLU A 111 0.59 2.58 17.34
C GLU A 111 0.24 1.32 16.53
N GLU A 112 -1.04 0.99 16.38
CA GLU A 112 -1.47 -0.19 15.61
C GLU A 112 -1.59 0.13 14.11
N PRO A 113 -1.17 -0.78 13.22
CA PRO A 113 -1.41 -0.63 11.79
C PRO A 113 -2.90 -0.58 11.46
N GLY A 114 -3.33 0.50 10.81
CA GLY A 114 -4.70 0.63 10.31
C GLY A 114 -4.83 0.14 8.88
N PHE A 115 -5.33 -1.08 8.71
CA PHE A 115 -5.77 -1.57 7.41
C PHE A 115 -7.23 -1.22 7.19
N ASP A 116 -7.58 -0.82 5.97
CA ASP A 116 -8.93 -0.38 5.60
C ASP A 116 -10.02 -1.38 6.04
N ALA A 117 -9.87 -2.66 5.71
CA ALA A 117 -10.82 -3.70 6.14
C ALA A 117 -10.93 -3.84 7.67
N LEU A 118 -9.81 -3.70 8.41
CA LEU A 118 -9.82 -3.74 9.87
C LEU A 118 -10.59 -2.53 10.44
N ILE A 119 -10.33 -1.34 9.90
CA ILE A 119 -10.99 -0.11 10.33
C ILE A 119 -12.49 -0.17 10.00
N GLN A 120 -12.88 -0.67 8.82
CA GLN A 120 -14.28 -0.87 8.46
C GLN A 120 -14.98 -1.88 9.39
N ALA A 121 -14.29 -2.97 9.75
CA ALA A 121 -14.81 -3.95 10.69
C ALA A 121 -15.05 -3.34 12.09
N LEU A 122 -14.04 -2.65 12.62
CA LEU A 122 -14.10 -2.00 13.94
C LEU A 122 -15.11 -0.85 13.97
N GLY A 123 -15.25 -0.12 12.86
CA GLY A 123 -16.23 0.96 12.68
C GLY A 123 -17.68 0.47 12.50
N GLY A 124 -17.91 -0.86 12.50
CA GLY A 124 -19.26 -1.44 12.43
C GLY A 124 -19.85 -1.53 11.02
N PHE A 125 -19.10 -1.23 9.96
CA PHE A 125 -19.59 -1.31 8.58
C PHE A 125 -19.96 -2.74 8.17
N PHE A 126 -19.22 -3.74 8.67
CA PHE A 126 -19.55 -5.15 8.40
C PHE A 126 -20.69 -5.69 9.29
N GLY A 127 -21.09 -4.97 10.34
CA GLY A 127 -22.13 -5.38 11.28
C GLY A 127 -23.56 -5.01 10.84
N HIS A 128 -23.72 -4.17 9.81
CA HIS A 128 -25.03 -3.61 9.42
C HIS A 128 -25.70 -4.31 8.22
N HIS A 129 -25.72 -5.65 8.21
CA HIS A 129 -26.67 -6.42 7.39
C HIS A 129 -27.92 -6.79 8.23
N ARG A 130 -28.82 -5.82 8.46
CA ARG A 130 -30.18 -6.15 8.92
C ARG A 130 -30.97 -6.72 7.73
N ARG A 131 -31.35 -7.99 7.85
CA ARG A 131 -32.27 -8.68 6.94
C ARG A 131 -33.62 -7.95 6.97
N GLY A 132 -34.10 -7.56 5.80
CA GLY A 132 -35.52 -7.27 5.57
C GLY A 132 -36.31 -8.55 5.39
#